data_AF-A0A1Q6Z334-F1
#
_entry.id   AF-A0A1Q6Z334-F1
#
_cell.length_a   1.000
_cell.length_b   1.000
_cell.length_c   1.000
_cell.angle_alpha   90.00
_cell.angle_beta   90.00
_cell.angle_gamma   90.00
#
_symmetry.space_group_name_H-M   'P 1'
#
loop_
_entity.id
_entity.type
_entity.pdbx_description
1 polymer ?
#
loop_
_entity_poly.entity_id
_entity_poly.type
_entity_poly.pdbx_seq_one_letter_code
_entity_poly.pdbx_strand_id
1 'polypeptide(L)'
;MQRRCEEAGRPYGSILRSTLFSPLILAETPAAIQAKLDQFPKTLLASMEQTVVATTPGEAIKRMQVLVDVGFQYFVCTISGNDVETLNLLAQQVIPNIVA
;
A
#
# COMPACT_ATOMS: atom_id res chain seq x y z
N MET A 1 19.74 8.86 3.32
CA MET A 1 19.56 8.79 1.85
C MET A 1 20.27 9.91 1.11
N GLN A 2 20.11 11.18 1.54
CA GLN A 2 20.77 12.34 0.93
C GLN A 2 22.29 12.19 0.75
N ARG A 3 23.03 11.85 1.83
CA ARG A 3 24.48 11.56 1.76
C ARG A 3 24.86 10.56 0.66
N ARG A 4 24.09 9.46 0.53
CA ARG A 4 24.35 8.43 -0.50
C ARG A 4 24.13 8.95 -1.92
N CYS A 5 23.26 9.95 -2.09
CA CYS A 5 23.00 10.56 -3.40
C CYS A 5 24.11 11.52 -3.77
N GLU A 6 24.60 12.31 -2.80
CA GLU A 6 25.77 13.17 -2.96
C GLU A 6 27.01 12.35 -3.34
N GLU A 7 27.29 11.26 -2.62
CA GLU A 7 28.38 10.32 -2.93
C GLU A 7 28.26 9.70 -4.34
N ALA A 8 27.04 9.52 -4.83
CA ALA A 8 26.76 8.96 -6.16
C ALA A 8 26.67 10.01 -7.27
N GLY A 9 26.88 11.30 -6.99
CA GLY A 9 26.71 12.39 -7.97
C GLY A 9 25.29 12.55 -8.49
N ARG A 10 24.29 12.09 -7.73
CA ARG A 10 22.88 12.04 -8.15
C ARG A 10 22.06 13.09 -7.38
N PRO A 11 21.28 13.96 -8.07
CA PRO A 11 20.41 14.91 -7.38
C PRO A 11 19.38 14.18 -6.50
N TYR A 12 19.25 14.58 -5.23
CA TYR A 12 18.32 13.94 -4.30
C TYR A 12 16.86 14.00 -4.79
N GLY A 13 16.46 15.10 -5.43
CA GLY A 13 15.13 15.27 -6.03
C GLY A 13 14.83 14.34 -7.21
N SER A 14 15.84 13.65 -7.77
CA SER A 14 15.65 12.64 -8.83
C SER A 14 15.19 11.28 -8.29
N ILE A 15 15.09 11.10 -6.97
CA ILE A 15 14.59 9.86 -6.38
C ILE A 15 13.08 9.83 -6.50
N LEU A 16 12.56 8.89 -7.29
CA LEU A 16 11.17 8.48 -7.20
C LEU A 16 10.95 7.77 -5.86
N ARG A 17 10.37 8.49 -4.88
CA ARG A 17 10.01 7.89 -3.59
C ARG A 17 8.83 6.95 -3.81
N SER A 18 9.07 5.66 -3.60
CA SER A 18 8.10 4.60 -3.82
C SER A 18 7.95 3.72 -2.57
N THR A 19 6.76 3.15 -2.40
CA THR A 19 6.46 2.21 -1.32
C THR A 19 5.77 0.96 -1.85
N LEU A 20 5.79 -0.11 -1.05
CA LEU A 20 5.22 -1.41 -1.37
C LEU A 20 4.18 -1.81 -0.32
N PHE A 21 2.96 -2.12 -0.77
CA PHE A 21 1.94 -2.82 0.01
C PHE A 21 1.76 -4.21 -0.60
N SER A 22 2.13 -5.25 0.15
CA SER A 22 2.20 -6.61 -0.37
C SER A 22 1.80 -7.70 0.64
N PRO A 23 0.59 -8.28 0.51
CA PRO A 23 -0.54 -7.78 -0.28
C PRO A 23 -1.20 -6.52 0.32
N LEU A 24 -1.81 -5.74 -0.56
CA LEU A 24 -2.89 -4.83 -0.20
C LEU A 24 -4.20 -5.63 -0.15
N ILE A 25 -4.95 -5.49 0.94
CA ILE A 25 -6.26 -6.10 1.16
C ILE A 25 -7.21 -4.99 1.63
N LEU A 26 -8.28 -4.76 0.87
CA LEU A 26 -9.33 -3.80 1.19
C LEU A 26 -10.66 -4.51 1.36
N ALA A 27 -11.42 -4.14 2.38
CA ALA A 27 -12.84 -4.48 2.47
C ALA A 27 -13.58 -3.42 3.29
N GLU A 28 -14.89 -3.32 3.12
CA GLU A 28 -15.73 -2.30 3.78
C GLU A 28 -15.78 -2.45 5.31
N THR A 29 -15.53 -3.66 5.83
CA THR A 29 -15.66 -3.94 7.27
C THR A 29 -14.48 -4.74 7.82
N PRO A 30 -14.15 -4.58 9.12
CA PRO A 30 -13.14 -5.41 9.79
C PRO A 30 -13.39 -6.92 9.67
N ALA A 31 -14.65 -7.35 9.72
CA ALA A 31 -15.02 -8.75 9.58
C ALA A 31 -14.68 -9.30 8.17
N ALA A 32 -14.96 -8.51 7.13
CA ALA A 32 -14.61 -8.88 5.76
C ALA A 32 -13.09 -8.89 5.53
N ILE A 33 -12.35 -7.97 6.16
CA ILE A 33 -10.88 -7.99 6.15
C ILE A 33 -10.37 -9.29 6.78
N GLN A 34 -10.89 -9.67 7.95
CA GLN A 34 -10.48 -10.91 8.61
C GLN A 34 -10.79 -12.14 7.77
N ALA A 35 -11.98 -12.20 7.14
CA ALA A 35 -12.35 -13.29 6.25
C ALA A 35 -11.42 -13.43 5.03
N LYS A 36 -10.81 -12.33 4.55
CA LYS A 36 -9.77 -12.38 3.52
C LYS A 36 -8.44 -12.87 4.07
N LEU A 37 -8.03 -12.39 5.24
CA LEU A 37 -6.80 -12.82 5.90
C LEU A 37 -6.82 -14.32 6.22
N ASP A 38 -7.97 -14.86 6.64
CA ASP A 38 -8.13 -16.28 6.98
C ASP A 38 -7.93 -17.22 5.78
N GLN A 39 -7.96 -16.71 4.55
CA GLN A 39 -7.69 -17.48 3.33
C GLN A 39 -6.20 -17.71 3.08
N PHE A 40 -5.32 -16.96 3.74
CA PHE A 40 -3.89 -17.11 3.60
C PHE A 40 -3.35 -18.18 4.56
N PRO A 41 -2.36 -18.99 4.15
CA PRO A 41 -1.59 -19.79 5.09
C PRO A 41 -0.97 -18.89 6.18
N LYS A 42 -1.14 -19.23 7.46
CA LYS A 42 -0.62 -18.42 8.58
C LYS A 42 0.89 -18.17 8.50
N THR A 43 1.65 -19.15 8.03
CA THR A 43 3.09 -19.04 7.80
C THR A 43 3.43 -18.02 6.73
N LEU A 44 2.60 -17.90 5.69
CA LEU A 44 2.77 -16.91 4.64
C LEU A 44 2.47 -15.50 5.16
N LEU A 45 1.37 -15.32 5.89
CA LEU A 45 1.06 -14.01 6.50
C LEU A 45 2.16 -13.54 7.45
N ALA A 46 2.68 -14.43 8.30
CA ALA A 46 3.78 -14.11 9.20
C ALA A 46 5.03 -13.65 8.45
N SER A 47 5.33 -14.26 7.29
CA SER A 47 6.46 -13.83 6.45
C SER A 47 6.29 -12.45 5.80
N MET A 48 5.06 -11.94 5.73
CA MET A 48 4.68 -10.67 5.08
C MET A 48 4.26 -9.59 6.08
N GLU A 49 4.47 -9.80 7.39
CA GLU A 49 3.97 -8.91 8.45
C GLU A 49 4.39 -7.44 8.26
N GLN A 50 5.57 -7.20 7.69
CA GLN A 50 6.08 -5.85 7.45
C GLN A 50 5.47 -5.15 6.22
N THR A 51 4.84 -5.90 5.32
CA THR A 51 4.39 -5.40 4.01
C THR A 51 2.88 -5.55 3.78
N VAL A 52 2.21 -6.45 4.50
CA VAL A 52 0.75 -6.59 4.46
C VAL A 52 0.09 -5.30 4.90
N VAL A 53 -0.88 -4.84 4.10
CA VAL A 53 -1.78 -3.76 4.46
C VAL A 53 -3.20 -4.26 4.29
N ALA A 54 -3.87 -4.54 5.41
CA ALA A 54 -5.24 -5.02 5.44
C ALA A 54 -6.11 -3.99 6.18
N THR A 55 -6.97 -3.28 5.45
CA THR A 55 -7.66 -2.10 6.00
C THR A 55 -8.94 -1.74 5.23
N THR A 56 -9.70 -0.76 5.72
CA THR A 56 -10.88 -0.24 5.02
C THR A 56 -10.47 0.84 4.01
N PRO A 57 -11.30 1.16 2.99
CA PRO A 57 -10.98 2.22 2.03
C PRO A 57 -10.66 3.56 2.69
N GLY A 58 -11.44 3.95 3.70
CA GLY A 58 -11.23 5.20 4.43
C GLY A 58 -9.88 5.28 5.15
N GLU A 59 -9.45 4.18 5.79
CA GLU A 59 -8.15 4.12 6.45
C GLU A 59 -6.98 4.00 5.45
N ALA A 60 -7.19 3.33 4.31
CA ALA A 60 -6.22 3.31 3.22
C ALA A 60 -5.97 4.71 2.66
N ILE A 61 -7.02 5.51 2.43
CA ILE A 61 -6.91 6.90 1.97
C ILE A 61 -6.06 7.71 2.94
N LYS A 62 -6.38 7.67 4.25
CA LYS A 62 -5.60 8.38 5.27
C LYS A 62 -4.12 7.97 5.26
N ARG A 63 -3.85 6.67 5.24
CA ARG A 63 -2.47 6.15 5.25
C ARG A 63 -1.70 6.54 4.00
N MET A 64 -2.33 6.47 2.83
CA MET A 64 -1.70 6.83 1.55
C MET A 64 -1.50 8.35 1.44
N GLN A 65 -2.46 9.15 1.89
CA GLN A 65 -2.34 10.62 1.90
C GLN A 65 -1.15 11.07 2.75
N VAL A 66 -0.95 10.51 3.94
CA VAL A 66 0.23 10.81 4.79
C VAL A 66 1.53 10.53 4.04
N LEU A 67 1.59 9.48 3.23
CA LEU A 67 2.77 9.15 2.43
C LEU A 67 2.96 10.14 1.27
N VAL A 68 1.87 10.53 0.61
CA VAL A 68 1.90 11.57 -0.44
C VAL A 68 2.37 12.90 0.14
N ASP A 69 1.85 13.32 1.30
CA ASP A 69 2.19 14.58 1.97
C ASP A 69 3.69 14.69 2.30
N VAL A 70 4.37 13.56 2.56
CA VAL A 70 5.83 13.50 2.78
C VAL A 70 6.63 13.22 1.51
N GLY A 71 5.97 13.25 0.35
CA GLY A 71 6.56 13.22 -0.98
C GLY A 71 6.72 11.83 -1.60
N PHE A 72 5.96 10.81 -1.17
CA PHE A 72 5.87 9.57 -1.93
C PHE A 72 5.07 9.80 -3.22
N GLN A 73 5.59 9.26 -4.32
CA GLN A 73 5.09 9.51 -5.66
C GLN A 73 4.54 8.24 -6.33
N TYR A 74 4.86 7.07 -5.79
CA TYR A 74 4.52 5.80 -6.42
C TYR A 74 4.21 4.71 -5.40
N PHE A 75 3.10 4.02 -5.60
CA PHE A 75 2.63 2.95 -4.73
C PHE A 75 2.57 1.66 -5.53
N VAL A 76 3.33 0.66 -5.09
CA VAL A 76 3.23 -0.70 -5.63
C VAL A 76 2.29 -1.47 -4.72
N CYS A 77 1.12 -1.84 -5.22
CA CYS A 77 0.14 -2.63 -4.49
C CYS A 77 0.03 -4.01 -5.13
N THR A 78 0.40 -5.07 -4.40
CA THR A 78 0.15 -6.44 -4.87
C THR A 78 -1.21 -6.90 -4.37
N ILE A 79 -2.00 -7.48 -5.26
CA ILE A 79 -3.33 -8.03 -4.95
C ILE A 79 -3.22 -9.55 -5.12
N SER A 80 -3.59 -10.28 -4.08
CA SER A 80 -3.44 -11.75 -4.08
C SER A 80 -4.59 -12.42 -4.83
N GLY A 81 -4.24 -13.35 -5.72
CA GLY A 81 -5.21 -14.19 -6.41
C GLY A 81 -6.24 -13.37 -7.19
N ASN A 82 -7.52 -13.64 -6.93
CA ASN A 82 -8.66 -13.02 -7.61
C ASN A 82 -9.45 -12.09 -6.66
N ASP A 83 -8.77 -11.35 -5.79
CA ASP A 83 -9.41 -10.36 -4.91
C ASP A 83 -9.87 -9.11 -5.68
N VAL A 84 -10.90 -9.31 -6.51
CA VAL A 84 -11.52 -8.29 -7.35
C VAL A 84 -12.18 -7.19 -6.52
N GLU A 85 -12.65 -7.52 -5.31
CA GLU A 85 -13.19 -6.51 -4.40
C GLU A 85 -12.11 -5.50 -3.99
N THR A 86 -10.91 -5.97 -3.60
CA THR A 86 -9.81 -5.06 -3.29
C THR A 86 -9.45 -4.18 -4.49
N LEU A 87 -9.41 -4.76 -5.70
CA LEU A 87 -9.13 -4.00 -6.92
C LEU A 87 -10.19 -2.92 -7.17
N ASN A 88 -11.48 -3.25 -7.02
CA ASN A 88 -12.58 -2.31 -7.21
C ASN A 88 -12.56 -1.19 -6.16
N LEU A 89 -12.37 -1.52 -4.88
CA LEU A 89 -12.28 -0.53 -3.81
C LEU A 89 -11.08 0.41 -4.01
N LEU A 90 -9.93 -0.15 -4.43
CA LEU A 90 -8.76 0.63 -4.75
C LEU A 90 -9.04 1.62 -5.89
N ALA A 91 -9.62 1.13 -7.00
CA ALA A 91 -9.86 1.94 -8.19
C ALA A 91 -10.98 2.97 -8.03
N GLN A 92 -12.06 2.63 -7.33
CA GLN A 92 -13.28 3.43 -7.26
C GLN A 92 -13.35 4.33 -6.03
N GLN A 93 -12.71 3.95 -4.92
CA GLN A 93 -12.78 4.68 -3.67
C GLN A 93 -11.43 5.25 -3.25
N VAL A 94 -10.36 4.45 -3.25
CA VAL A 94 -9.08 4.90 -2.68
C VAL A 94 -8.35 5.87 -3.62
N ILE A 95 -8.04 5.45 -4.85
CA ILE A 95 -7.27 6.26 -5.81
C ILE A 95 -7.92 7.63 -6.07
N PRO A 96 -9.24 7.75 -6.31
CA PRO A 96 -9.87 9.05 -6.60
C PRO A 96 -9.87 10.03 -5.42
N ASN A 97 -9.65 9.55 -4.19
CA ASN A 97 -9.69 10.36 -2.97
C ASN A 97 -8.31 10.66 -2.38
N ILE A 98 -7.24 10.36 -3.12
CA ILE A 98 -5.87 10.77 -2.78
C ILE A 98 -5.51 11.99 -3.62
N VAL A 99 -4.99 13.03 -2.98
CA VAL A 99 -4.60 14.29 -3.65
C VAL A 99 -3.08 14.41 -3.62
N ALA A 100 -2.48 14.57 -4.81
CA ALA A 100 -1.05 14.77 -5.02
C ALA A 100 -0.63 16.24 -4.92
#